data_AF-A0A8T7ALB2-F1
#
_entry.id   AF-A0A8T7ALB2-F1
#
_cell.length_a   1.000
_cell.length_b   1.000
_cell.length_c   1.000
_cell.angle_alpha   90.00
_cell.angle_beta   90.00
_cell.angle_gamma   90.00
#
_symmetry.space_group_name_H-M   'P 1'
#
loop_
_entity.id
_entity.type
_entity.pdbx_description
1 polymer ?
#
loop_
_entity_poly.entity_id
_entity_poly.type
_entity_poly.pdbx_seq_one_letter_code
_entity_poly.pdbx_strand_id
1 'polypeptide(L)'
;NVALLDASYGGFEAAGCTALQQSALAGGLSSFDGCTTRIGPDGSPVANQDLKGRQLPNAPDYSGSIFADYSRPMGDSLELFVSGDINFTDDYFLAGDLDPLDIQQGFEKINVRLGIRSESWEVMLYGKNITDEETASGGFDIPLLTGSHAIYTDPGEIYGVRASYSF
;
A
#
# COMPACT_ATOMS: atom_id res chain seq x y z
N ASN A 1 10.09 -2.57 -14.73
CA ASN A 1 8.81 -1.98 -15.20
C ASN A 1 8.50 -0.84 -14.25
N VAL A 2 8.14 0.33 -14.76
CA VAL A 2 7.80 1.51 -13.94
C VAL A 2 6.57 2.16 -14.54
N ALA A 3 5.63 2.55 -13.69
CA ALA A 3 4.43 3.29 -14.04
C ALA A 3 4.43 4.62 -13.29
N LEU A 4 4.01 5.67 -13.98
CA LEU A 4 3.72 6.98 -13.41
C LEU A 4 2.20 7.18 -13.46
N LEU A 5 1.62 7.68 -12.38
CA LEU A 5 0.20 7.90 -12.25
C LEU A 5 -0.06 9.37 -11.93
N ASP A 6 -0.84 10.03 -12.78
CA ASP A 6 -1.38 11.35 -12.54
C ASP A 6 -2.89 11.20 -12.34
N ALA A 7 -3.29 10.91 -11.10
CA ALA A 7 -4.66 10.66 -10.73
C ALA A 7 -5.09 11.59 -9.59
N SER A 8 -6.12 12.40 -9.86
CA SER A 8 -6.68 13.31 -8.87
C SER A 8 -8.19 13.39 -8.96
N TYR A 9 -8.83 13.81 -7.88
CA TYR A 9 -10.26 14.07 -7.88
C TYR A 9 -10.63 15.21 -8.84
N GLY A 10 -11.49 14.96 -9.81
CA GLY A 10 -12.04 16.02 -10.68
C GLY A 10 -12.94 17.02 -9.93
N GLY A 11 -13.58 16.57 -8.84
CA GLY A 11 -14.36 17.36 -7.88
C GLY A 11 -14.97 16.45 -6.83
N PHE A 12 -14.88 16.82 -5.54
CA PHE A 12 -15.42 16.01 -4.45
C PHE A 12 -15.75 16.84 -3.21
N GLU A 13 -16.79 17.68 -3.32
CA GLU A 13 -17.21 18.65 -2.29
C GLU A 13 -17.92 18.04 -1.06
N ALA A 14 -18.22 16.74 -1.12
CA ALA A 14 -18.91 15.98 -0.09
C ALA A 14 -18.00 14.92 0.55
N ALA A 15 -16.67 15.09 0.43
CA ALA A 15 -15.73 14.22 1.11
C ALA A 15 -15.89 14.36 2.62
N GLY A 16 -15.81 13.24 3.33
CA GLY A 16 -15.75 13.24 4.80
C GLY A 16 -14.53 14.04 5.27
N CYS A 17 -14.60 14.57 6.48
CA CYS A 17 -13.49 15.29 7.08
C CYS A 17 -12.56 14.34 7.83
N THR A 18 -11.26 14.67 7.83
CA THR A 18 -10.24 13.94 8.59
C THR A 18 -10.53 13.97 10.09
N ALA A 19 -9.96 13.06 10.86
CA ALA A 19 -10.08 13.01 12.31
C ALA A 19 -9.65 14.32 13.00
N LEU A 20 -8.59 14.95 12.52
CA LEU A 20 -8.12 16.24 13.04
C LEU A 20 -9.12 17.36 12.74
N GLN A 21 -9.67 17.40 11.52
CA GLN A 21 -10.71 18.35 11.15
C GLN A 21 -11.96 18.16 12.01
N GLN A 22 -12.43 16.92 12.18
CA GLN A 22 -13.58 16.60 13.03
C GLN A 22 -13.36 17.04 14.49
N SER A 23 -12.16 16.80 15.03
CA SER A 23 -11.78 17.20 16.39
C SER A 23 -11.81 18.72 16.58
N ALA A 24 -11.33 19.47 15.59
CA ALA A 24 -11.34 20.93 15.61
C ALA A 24 -12.78 21.50 15.58
N LEU A 25 -13.66 20.91 14.78
CA LEU A 25 -15.07 21.30 14.72
C LEU A 25 -15.82 20.95 16.02
N ALA A 26 -15.56 19.78 16.61
CA ALA A 26 -16.10 19.41 17.92
C ALA A 26 -15.64 20.39 19.03
N GLY A 27 -14.48 21.03 18.86
CA GLY A 27 -13.98 22.11 19.70
C GLY A 27 -14.69 23.46 19.55
N GLY A 28 -15.72 23.55 18.69
CA GLY A 28 -16.56 24.73 18.51
C GLY A 28 -16.21 25.60 17.30
N LEU A 29 -15.28 25.16 16.43
CA LEU A 29 -15.05 25.81 15.14
C LEU A 29 -16.14 25.43 14.14
N SER A 30 -16.51 26.36 13.26
CA SER A 30 -17.42 26.10 12.14
C SER A 30 -16.69 25.66 10.86
N SER A 31 -15.37 25.86 10.80
CA SER A 31 -14.50 25.34 9.75
C SER A 31 -13.07 25.15 10.25
N PHE A 32 -12.36 24.18 9.68
CA PHE A 32 -10.94 23.94 9.92
C PHE A 32 -10.33 23.20 8.71
N ASP A 33 -9.21 23.71 8.21
CA ASP A 33 -8.42 23.09 7.13
C ASP A 33 -9.24 22.59 5.91
N GLY A 34 -10.17 23.42 5.43
CA GLY A 34 -11.02 23.10 4.27
C GLY A 34 -12.30 22.32 4.60
N CYS A 35 -12.37 21.65 5.75
CA CYS A 35 -13.61 21.07 6.26
C CYS A 35 -14.51 22.14 6.88
N THR A 36 -15.80 22.13 6.54
CA THR A 36 -16.77 23.14 7.02
C THR A 36 -18.07 22.48 7.47
N THR A 37 -18.59 22.88 8.64
CA THR A 37 -19.93 22.47 9.09
C THR A 37 -21.01 23.17 8.28
N ARG A 38 -22.00 22.40 7.80
CA ARG A 38 -23.16 22.84 7.02
C ARG A 38 -24.41 22.17 7.57
N ILE A 39 -25.58 22.71 7.25
CA ILE A 39 -26.85 22.07 7.57
C ILE A 39 -27.24 21.18 6.39
N GLY A 40 -27.41 19.89 6.68
CA GLY A 40 -27.83 18.88 5.71
C GLY A 40 -29.30 19.02 5.32
N PRO A 41 -29.76 18.29 4.29
CA PRO A 41 -31.15 18.35 3.81
C PRO A 41 -32.20 17.95 4.86
N ASP A 42 -31.82 17.16 5.85
CA ASP A 42 -32.64 16.72 6.97
C ASP A 42 -32.57 17.66 8.19
N GLY A 43 -31.83 18.78 8.08
CA GLY A 43 -31.63 19.74 9.16
C GLY A 43 -30.52 19.36 10.14
N SER A 44 -29.85 18.21 9.97
CA SER A 44 -28.72 17.80 10.81
C SER A 44 -27.43 18.56 10.45
N PRO A 45 -26.53 18.84 11.41
CA PRO A 45 -25.22 19.35 11.10
C PRO A 45 -24.37 18.25 10.43
N VAL A 46 -23.86 18.55 9.23
CA VAL A 46 -22.91 17.71 8.49
C VAL A 46 -21.61 18.48 8.31
N ALA A 47 -20.48 17.80 8.21
CA ALA A 47 -19.19 18.44 7.96
C ALA A 47 -18.50 17.71 6.81
N ASN A 48 -18.16 18.46 5.76
CA ASN A 48 -17.51 17.93 4.58
C ASN A 48 -16.37 18.87 4.13
N GLN A 49 -15.46 18.34 3.32
CA GLN A 49 -14.39 19.07 2.64
C GLN A 49 -14.49 18.88 1.11
N ASP A 50 -13.80 19.73 0.36
CA ASP A 50 -13.60 19.55 -1.09
C ASP A 50 -12.19 19.04 -1.38
N LEU A 51 -12.11 17.84 -1.95
CA LEU A 51 -10.85 17.19 -2.31
C LEU A 51 -10.47 17.35 -3.78
N LYS A 52 -11.09 18.27 -4.51
CA LYS A 52 -10.72 18.55 -5.90
C LYS A 52 -9.21 18.76 -6.09
N GLY A 53 -8.64 18.05 -7.06
CA GLY A 53 -7.21 18.10 -7.39
C GLY A 53 -6.29 17.36 -6.42
N ARG A 54 -6.84 16.73 -5.38
CA ARG A 54 -6.06 15.89 -4.45
C ARG A 54 -5.90 14.47 -4.99
N GLN A 55 -4.84 13.79 -4.57
CA GLN A 55 -4.54 12.39 -4.91
C GLN A 55 -5.72 11.48 -4.56
N LEU A 56 -5.99 10.48 -5.40
CA LEU A 56 -6.96 9.44 -5.07
C LEU A 56 -6.39 8.47 -4.03
N PRO A 57 -7.21 7.86 -3.16
CA PRO A 57 -6.75 6.80 -2.27
C PRO A 57 -6.25 5.59 -3.07
N ASN A 58 -5.20 4.94 -2.58
CA ASN A 58 -4.51 3.81 -3.23
C ASN A 58 -3.98 4.12 -4.64
N ALA A 59 -3.66 5.40 -4.92
CA ALA A 59 -3.17 5.86 -6.20
C ALA A 59 -1.80 6.58 -6.04
N PRO A 60 -0.72 5.82 -5.77
CA PRO A 60 0.63 6.40 -5.64
C PRO A 60 1.08 7.02 -6.95
N ASP A 61 1.83 8.12 -6.87
CA ASP A 61 2.28 8.89 -8.04
C ASP A 61 3.22 8.08 -8.96
N TYR A 62 3.96 7.12 -8.38
CA TYR A 62 4.68 6.11 -9.14
C TYR A 62 4.70 4.77 -8.41
N SER A 63 4.81 3.71 -9.20
CA SER A 63 5.07 2.37 -8.71
C SER A 63 5.79 1.54 -9.77
N GLY A 64 6.43 0.46 -9.36
CA GLY A 64 7.14 -0.38 -10.29
C GLY A 64 7.79 -1.60 -9.67
N SER A 65 8.47 -2.33 -10.53
CA SER A 65 9.28 -3.47 -10.14
C SER A 65 10.54 -3.61 -10.99
N ILE A 66 11.61 -4.08 -10.37
CA ILE A 66 12.87 -4.46 -11.02
C ILE A 66 13.06 -5.94 -10.76
N PHE A 67 13.42 -6.70 -11.79
CA PHE A 67 13.72 -8.13 -11.66
C PHE A 67 15.07 -8.45 -12.30
N ALA A 68 15.75 -9.43 -11.74
CA ALA A 68 17.00 -9.95 -12.25
C ALA A 68 17.02 -11.47 -12.09
N ASP A 69 17.42 -12.15 -13.16
CA ASP A 69 17.53 -13.61 -13.21
C ASP A 69 18.91 -13.99 -13.72
N TYR A 70 19.50 -14.97 -13.06
CA TYR A 70 20.76 -15.58 -13.46
C TYR A 70 20.63 -17.09 -13.36
N SER A 71 21.03 -17.80 -14.42
CA SER A 71 21.13 -19.25 -14.41
C SER A 71 22.47 -19.71 -14.95
N ARG A 72 22.95 -20.85 -14.43
CA ARG A 72 24.23 -21.44 -14.79
C ARG A 72 24.12 -22.96 -14.84
N PRO A 73 24.41 -23.59 -15.99
CA PRO A 73 24.57 -25.04 -16.06
C PRO A 73 25.70 -25.54 -15.14
N MET A 74 25.44 -26.64 -14.43
CA MET A 74 26.36 -27.32 -13.53
C MET A 74 26.53 -28.79 -13.97
N GLY A 75 27.18 -28.98 -15.12
CA GLY A 75 27.27 -30.28 -15.79
C GLY A 75 26.12 -30.48 -16.78
N ASP A 76 25.78 -31.74 -17.06
CA ASP A 76 24.90 -32.08 -18.18
C ASP A 76 23.40 -32.03 -17.85
N SER A 77 23.04 -32.10 -16.57
CA SER A 77 21.64 -32.31 -16.15
C SER A 77 21.18 -31.41 -15.00
N LEU A 78 22.01 -30.47 -14.56
CA LEU A 78 21.75 -29.63 -13.40
C LEU A 78 21.97 -28.16 -13.73
N GLU A 79 21.09 -27.29 -13.25
CA GLU A 79 21.19 -25.84 -13.39
C GLU A 79 21.09 -25.20 -12.00
N LEU A 80 22.02 -24.28 -11.70
CA LEU A 80 21.89 -23.31 -10.61
C LEU A 80 21.09 -22.12 -11.11
N PHE A 81 20.13 -21.63 -10.32
CA PHE A 81 19.47 -20.37 -10.60
C PHE A 81 19.43 -19.45 -9.38
N VAL A 82 19.51 -18.16 -9.65
CA VAL A 82 19.31 -17.06 -8.71
C VAL A 82 18.33 -16.09 -9.36
N SER A 83 17.29 -15.72 -8.63
CA SER A 83 16.32 -14.74 -9.08
C SER A 83 16.06 -13.75 -7.96
N GLY A 84 15.89 -12.48 -8.30
CA GLY A 84 15.50 -11.44 -7.36
C GLY A 84 14.54 -10.46 -7.98
N ASP A 85 13.63 -9.94 -7.17
CA ASP A 85 12.73 -8.85 -7.57
C ASP A 85 12.61 -7.81 -6.45
N ILE A 86 12.51 -6.55 -6.85
CA ILE A 86 12.25 -5.39 -5.98
C ILE A 86 10.94 -4.79 -6.47
N ASN A 87 9.96 -4.64 -5.57
CA ASN A 87 8.70 -3.94 -5.85
C ASN A 87 8.71 -2.66 -5.05
N PHE A 88 8.43 -1.52 -5.69
CA PHE A 88 8.48 -0.22 -5.03
C PHE A 88 7.28 0.64 -5.40
N THR A 89 6.92 1.54 -4.51
CA THR A 89 5.81 2.48 -4.70
C THR A 89 6.07 3.76 -3.92
N ASP A 90 5.52 4.87 -4.41
CA ASP A 90 5.43 6.11 -3.65
C ASP A 90 4.39 5.99 -2.53
N ASP A 91 4.33 7.01 -1.66
CA ASP A 91 3.28 7.09 -0.66
C ASP A 91 1.88 7.25 -1.26
N TYR A 92 0.88 6.78 -0.52
CA TYR A 92 -0.52 6.89 -0.91
C TYR A 92 -1.46 6.87 0.31
N PHE A 93 -2.59 7.56 0.18
CA PHE A 93 -3.65 7.53 1.18
C PHE A 93 -4.40 6.19 1.17
N LEU A 94 -4.70 5.67 2.36
CA LEU A 94 -5.45 4.44 2.57
C LEU A 94 -6.96 4.70 2.57
N ALA A 95 -7.37 5.91 2.97
CA ALA A 95 -8.77 6.34 3.09
C ALA A 95 -9.11 7.52 2.16
N GLY A 96 -10.38 7.64 1.79
CA GLY A 96 -10.86 8.60 0.77
C GLY A 96 -11.12 10.02 1.26
N ASP A 97 -10.99 10.27 2.56
CA ASP A 97 -11.01 11.61 3.18
C ASP A 97 -9.61 12.23 3.28
N LEU A 98 -8.58 11.47 2.90
CA LEU A 98 -7.17 11.84 2.89
C LEU A 98 -6.65 12.27 4.26
N ASP A 99 -7.07 11.55 5.31
CA ASP A 99 -6.48 11.72 6.63
C ASP A 99 -4.97 11.41 6.59
N PRO A 100 -4.09 12.33 7.03
CA PRO A 100 -2.66 12.08 7.09
C PRO A 100 -2.25 10.97 8.07
N LEU A 101 -3.15 10.50 8.93
CA LEU A 101 -2.94 9.34 9.79
C LEU A 101 -3.15 8.01 9.05
N ASP A 102 -3.91 8.02 7.95
CA ASP A 102 -4.20 6.87 7.12
C ASP A 102 -3.41 6.92 5.81
N ILE A 103 -2.09 6.96 5.93
CA ILE A 103 -1.15 6.98 4.80
C ILE A 103 -0.22 5.75 4.84
N GLN A 104 -0.07 5.08 3.71
CA GLN A 104 1.04 4.17 3.50
C GLN A 104 2.22 4.98 2.96
N GLN A 105 3.31 5.00 3.71
CA GLN A 105 4.56 5.61 3.23
C GLN A 105 5.11 4.82 2.04
N GLY A 106 5.76 5.51 1.11
CA GLY A 106 6.45 4.87 0.00
C GLY A 106 7.45 3.84 0.51
N PHE A 107 7.53 2.70 -0.17
CA PHE A 107 8.30 1.55 0.31
C PHE A 107 8.91 0.77 -0.84
N GLU A 108 9.88 -0.09 -0.50
CA GLU A 108 10.44 -1.09 -1.38
C GLU A 108 10.50 -2.47 -0.71
N LYS A 109 10.00 -3.51 -1.39
CA LYS A 109 10.05 -4.90 -0.93
C LYS A 109 10.93 -5.74 -1.83
N ILE A 110 11.95 -6.34 -1.22
CA ILE A 110 12.95 -7.16 -1.91
C ILE A 110 12.62 -8.64 -1.70
N ASN A 111 12.57 -9.40 -2.79
CA ASN A 111 12.35 -10.84 -2.81
C ASN A 111 13.53 -11.53 -3.50
N VAL A 112 13.94 -12.69 -2.99
CA VAL A 112 15.06 -13.47 -3.53
C VAL A 112 14.72 -14.95 -3.58
N ARG A 113 15.19 -15.64 -4.61
CA ARG A 113 15.09 -17.09 -4.80
C ARG A 113 16.44 -17.62 -5.24
N LEU A 114 16.86 -18.73 -4.65
CA LEU A 114 18.09 -19.44 -4.98
C LEU A 114 17.76 -20.92 -5.03
N GLY A 115 18.11 -21.61 -6.11
CA GLY A 115 17.83 -23.03 -6.20
C GLY A 115 18.68 -23.75 -7.22
N ILE A 116 18.51 -25.06 -7.21
CA ILE A 116 19.09 -25.97 -8.19
C ILE A 116 17.96 -26.80 -8.79
N ARG A 117 18.04 -27.07 -10.09
CA ARG A 117 17.04 -27.87 -10.80
C ARG A 117 17.67 -28.76 -11.85
N SER A 118 17.01 -29.90 -12.09
CA SER A 118 17.29 -30.82 -13.19
C SER A 118 16.06 -30.92 -14.10
N GLU A 119 16.06 -31.89 -15.01
CA GLU A 119 14.91 -32.18 -15.87
C GLU A 119 13.66 -32.63 -15.09
N SER A 120 13.84 -33.32 -13.95
CA SER A 120 12.72 -33.94 -13.21
C SER A 120 12.49 -33.40 -11.82
N TRP A 121 13.36 -32.53 -11.29
CA TRP A 121 13.21 -31.98 -9.94
C TRP A 121 13.83 -30.60 -9.75
N GLU A 122 13.35 -29.86 -8.74
CA GLU A 122 13.90 -28.59 -8.30
C GLU A 122 13.90 -28.51 -6.76
N VAL A 123 14.94 -27.91 -6.19
CA VAL A 123 14.99 -27.48 -4.79
C VAL A 123 15.37 -26.01 -4.74
N MET A 124 14.58 -25.23 -3.99
CA MET A 124 14.70 -23.77 -3.92
C MET A 124 14.61 -23.28 -2.48
N LEU A 125 15.50 -22.38 -2.10
CA LEU A 125 15.35 -21.47 -0.97
C LEU A 125 14.74 -20.15 -1.47
N TYR A 126 13.78 -19.60 -0.73
CA TYR A 126 13.21 -18.30 -1.04
C TYR A 126 13.09 -17.42 0.20
N GLY A 127 13.24 -16.12 -0.03
CA GLY A 127 12.93 -15.05 0.91
C GLY A 127 11.98 -14.05 0.24
N LYS A 128 10.92 -13.66 0.92
CA LYS A 128 10.04 -12.56 0.53
C LYS A 128 10.15 -11.44 1.55
N ASN A 129 10.14 -10.20 1.08
CA ASN A 129 10.32 -9.01 1.92
C ASN A 129 11.54 -9.14 2.85
N ILE A 130 12.70 -9.46 2.29
CA ILE A 130 13.89 -9.85 3.08
C ILE A 130 14.47 -8.71 3.94
N THR A 131 14.01 -7.48 3.72
CA THR A 131 14.35 -6.28 4.48
C THR A 131 13.40 -6.03 5.65
N ASP A 132 12.37 -6.87 5.82
CA ASP A 132 11.32 -6.73 6.83
C ASP A 132 10.62 -5.36 6.78
N GLU A 133 10.22 -4.95 5.57
CA GLU A 133 9.48 -3.71 5.38
C GLU A 133 8.03 -3.87 5.84
N GLU A 134 7.63 -3.11 6.87
CA GLU A 134 6.26 -3.07 7.38
C GLU A 134 5.36 -2.24 6.46
N THR A 135 4.30 -2.85 5.93
CA THR A 135 3.32 -2.14 5.10
C THR A 135 1.89 -2.45 5.53
N ALA A 136 1.01 -1.51 5.24
CA ALA A 136 -0.41 -1.65 5.36
C ALA A 136 -1.01 -2.29 4.09
N SER A 137 -1.92 -3.25 4.31
CA SER A 137 -2.81 -3.77 3.28
C SER A 137 -4.13 -2.97 3.16
N GLY A 138 -4.38 -2.08 4.12
CA GLY A 138 -5.53 -1.17 4.13
C GLY A 138 -5.66 -0.44 5.46
N GLY A 139 -6.44 0.64 5.45
CA GLY A 139 -6.69 1.47 6.63
C GLY A 139 -8.04 2.16 6.54
N PHE A 140 -8.63 2.52 7.68
CA PHE A 140 -9.87 3.29 7.75
C PHE A 140 -10.09 3.92 9.13
N ASP A 141 -10.84 5.02 9.17
CA ASP A 141 -11.35 5.62 10.40
C ASP A 141 -12.33 4.68 11.13
N ILE A 142 -12.19 4.55 12.44
CA ILE A 142 -13.16 3.81 13.25
C ILE A 142 -14.43 4.67 13.42
N PRO A 143 -15.59 4.21 12.93
CA PRO A 143 -16.82 4.97 13.06
C PRO A 143 -17.19 5.21 14.52
N LEU A 144 -17.74 6.39 14.81
CA LEU A 144 -18.23 6.79 16.14
C LEU A 144 -17.16 6.89 17.25
N LEU A 145 -15.88 6.71 16.91
CA LEU A 145 -14.76 6.89 17.83
C LEU A 145 -13.76 7.88 17.25
N THR A 146 -14.00 9.16 17.53
CA THR A 146 -13.21 10.29 16.99
C THR A 146 -11.71 10.10 17.21
N GLY A 147 -10.92 10.24 16.14
CA GLY A 147 -9.46 10.15 16.18
C GLY A 147 -8.90 8.74 16.25
N SER A 148 -9.73 7.70 16.15
CA SER A 148 -9.26 6.32 16.12
C SER A 148 -9.26 5.75 14.71
N HIS A 149 -8.18 5.05 14.37
CA HIS A 149 -7.94 4.47 13.05
C HIS A 149 -7.62 2.98 13.20
N ALA A 150 -7.96 2.20 12.18
CA ALA A 150 -7.62 0.80 12.09
C ALA A 150 -6.77 0.57 10.84
N ILE A 151 -5.61 -0.07 11.02
CA ILE A 151 -4.69 -0.44 9.95
C ILE A 151 -4.55 -1.97 9.93
N TYR A 152 -4.67 -2.56 8.75
CA TYR A 152 -4.32 -3.95 8.50
C TYR A 152 -2.89 -4.00 7.97
N THR A 153 -2.04 -4.84 8.54
CA THR A 153 -0.64 -4.97 8.12
C THR A 153 -0.44 -6.19 7.23
N ASP A 154 0.41 -6.05 6.23
CA ASP A 154 0.92 -7.20 5.48
C ASP A 154 1.89 -8.02 6.33
N PRO A 155 2.15 -9.29 5.95
CA PRO A 155 3.26 -10.04 6.52
C PRO A 155 4.60 -9.33 6.31
N GLY A 156 5.45 -9.39 7.33
CA GLY A 156 6.87 -9.01 7.27
C GLY A 156 7.68 -9.99 6.42
N GLU A 157 8.91 -10.26 6.83
CA GLU A 157 9.79 -11.16 6.12
C GLU A 157 9.32 -12.64 6.17
N ILE A 158 9.39 -13.33 5.04
CA ILE A 158 9.02 -14.76 4.94
C ILE A 158 10.16 -15.53 4.30
N TYR A 159 10.63 -16.57 4.98
CA TYR A 159 11.64 -17.50 4.46
C TYR A 159 11.08 -18.90 4.31
N GLY A 160 11.52 -19.63 3.29
CA GLY A 160 11.12 -21.01 3.13
C GLY A 160 11.93 -21.81 2.13
N VAL A 161 11.59 -23.08 2.07
CA VAL A 161 12.16 -24.07 1.15
C VAL A 161 11.03 -24.67 0.33
N ARG A 162 11.28 -24.89 -0.96
CA ARG A 162 10.40 -25.62 -1.86
C ARG A 162 11.17 -26.75 -2.53
N ALA A 163 10.54 -27.91 -2.63
CA ALA A 163 11.00 -29.02 -3.45
C ALA A 163 9.87 -29.47 -4.37
N SER A 164 10.18 -29.74 -5.63
CA SER A 164 9.22 -30.25 -6.62
C SER A 164 9.82 -31.36 -7.46
N TYR A 165 8.98 -32.30 -7.89
CA TYR A 165 9.34 -33.44 -8.72
C TYR A 165 8.26 -33.68 -9.79
N SER A 166 8.66 -33.94 -11.03
CA SER A 166 7.80 -34.25 -12.17
C SER A 166 8.13 -35.64 -12.72
N PHE A 167 7.09 -36.42 -13.07
CA PHE A 167 7.16 -37.80 -13.56
C PHE A 167 6.85 -37.93 -15.05
#